data_AF-A0A4Y2QEP3-F1
#
_entry.id   AF-A0A4Y2QEP3-F1
#
_cell.length_a   1.000
_cell.length_b   1.000
_cell.length_c   1.000
_cell.angle_alpha   90.00
_cell.angle_beta   90.00
_cell.angle_gamma   90.00
#
_symmetry.space_group_name_H-M   'P 1'
#
loop_
_entity.id
_entity.type
_entity.pdbx_description
1 polymer ?
#
loop_
_entity_poly.entity_id
_entity_poly.type
_entity_poly.pdbx_seq_one_letter_code
_entity_poly.pdbx_strand_id
1 'polypeptide(L)'
;MKQCLKALPKEGECFKYLCDQFLGLSEVKLKEGVFVGPDIRKMMKDENFETKIETNERKAWESFKLVITNFLGDKKDPNYKYIVEEMIKNFKTLGCSMSLKVLNSS
;
A
#
# COMPACT_ATOMS: atom_id res chain seq x y z
N MET A 1 3.67 -6.81 4.23
CA MET A 1 3.01 -5.50 4.04
C MET A 1 3.96 -4.30 4.07
N LYS A 2 5.03 -4.27 4.88
CA LYS A 2 6.00 -3.14 4.87
C LYS A 2 6.66 -2.83 3.51
N GLN A 3 6.71 -3.79 2.59
CA GLN A 3 7.30 -3.58 1.26
C GLN A 3 6.31 -3.02 0.22
N CYS A 4 5.00 -3.04 0.46
CA CYS A 4 4.03 -2.50 -0.51
C CYS A 4 4.21 -0.99 -0.65
N LEU A 5 4.41 -0.31 0.48
CA LEU A 5 4.53 1.15 0.53
C LEU A 5 5.88 1.66 0.00
N LYS A 6 6.87 0.77 -0.16
CA LYS A 6 8.14 1.09 -0.84
C LYS A 6 7.98 1.27 -2.35
N ALA A 7 6.89 0.73 -2.90
CA ALA A 7 6.55 0.86 -4.31
C ALA A 7 5.89 2.20 -4.64
N LEU A 8 5.61 3.05 -3.63
CA LEU A 8 5.03 4.36 -3.86
C LEU A 8 6.01 5.28 -4.60
N PRO A 9 5.49 6.26 -5.36
CA PRO A 9 6.30 7.29 -5.99
C PRO A 9 7.26 7.94 -5.02
N LYS A 10 8.52 8.06 -5.44
CA LYS A 10 9.57 8.78 -4.68
C LYS A 10 9.74 10.23 -5.15
N GLU A 11 8.98 10.61 -6.17
CA GLU A 11 8.96 11.92 -6.82
C GLU A 11 7.60 12.13 -7.51
N GLY A 12 7.39 13.30 -8.12
CA GLY A 12 6.13 13.63 -8.80
C GLY A 12 5.01 14.15 -7.87
N GLU A 13 3.80 14.29 -8.42
CA GLU A 13 2.66 14.87 -7.69
C GLU A 13 2.22 14.03 -6.49
N CYS A 14 2.19 12.70 -6.62
CA CYS A 14 1.88 11.80 -5.52
C CYS A 14 2.82 12.00 -4.34
N PHE A 15 4.13 12.09 -4.62
CA PHE A 15 5.12 12.27 -3.57
C PHE A 15 5.00 13.62 -2.87
N LYS A 16 4.80 14.71 -3.64
CA LYS A 16 4.54 16.03 -3.08
C LYS A 16 3.30 16.02 -2.18
N TYR A 17 2.22 15.38 -2.65
CA TYR A 17 1.00 15.23 -1.87
C TYR A 17 1.24 14.46 -0.55
N LEU A 18 2.05 13.40 -0.58
CA LEU A 18 2.43 12.66 0.63
C LEU A 18 3.23 13.54 1.60
N CYS A 19 4.17 14.34 1.12
CA CYS A 19 4.90 15.30 1.96
C CYS A 19 3.94 16.28 2.66
N ASP A 20 2.95 16.81 1.94
CA ASP A 20 1.98 17.77 2.47
C ASP A 20 1.01 17.11 3.49
N GLN A 21 0.59 15.87 3.24
CA GLN A 21 -0.31 15.14 4.13
C GLN A 21 0.36 14.60 5.39
N PHE A 22 1.67 14.36 5.32
CA PHE A 22 2.47 13.75 6.38
C PHE A 22 3.62 14.66 6.81
N LEU A 23 3.30 15.89 7.21
CA LEU A 23 4.28 16.88 7.70
C LEU A 23 5.16 16.39 8.88
N GLY A 24 4.73 15.34 9.60
CA GLY A 24 5.50 14.72 10.68
C GLY A 24 6.47 13.61 10.23
N LEU A 25 6.44 13.21 8.96
CA LEU A 25 7.36 12.21 8.39
C LEU A 25 8.48 12.91 7.62
N SER A 26 9.70 12.40 7.76
CA SER A 26 10.81 12.87 6.94
C SER A 26 10.68 12.34 5.51
N GLU A 27 11.23 13.07 4.56
CA GLU A 27 11.29 12.66 3.15
C GLU A 27 11.90 11.25 2.98
N VAL A 28 12.92 10.93 3.79
CA VAL A 28 13.55 9.61 3.83
C VAL A 28 12.54 8.53 4.23
N LYS A 29 11.75 8.77 5.29
CA LYS A 29 10.72 7.81 5.73
C LYS A 29 9.64 7.61 4.67
N LEU A 30 9.25 8.68 3.98
CA LEU A 30 8.28 8.62 2.88
C LEU A 30 8.84 7.78 1.72
N LYS A 31 10.07 8.05 1.26
CA LYS A 31 10.75 7.31 0.20
C LYS A 31 11.03 5.85 0.54
N GLU A 32 11.26 5.56 1.82
CA GLU A 32 11.44 4.19 2.32
C GLU A 32 10.11 3.48 2.62
N GLY A 33 8.96 4.11 2.40
CA GLY A 33 7.65 3.52 2.66
C GLY A 33 7.43 3.20 4.14
N VAL A 34 8.04 3.95 5.05
CA VAL A 34 7.97 3.75 6.50
C VAL A 34 6.77 4.48 7.05
N PHE A 35 5.63 3.80 7.03
CA PHE A 35 4.36 4.27 7.58
C PHE A 35 3.93 3.41 8.76
N VAL A 36 3.28 4.02 9.75
CA VAL A 36 2.64 3.29 10.86
C VAL A 36 1.17 3.01 10.55
N GLY A 37 0.54 2.15 11.36
CA GLY A 37 -0.87 1.77 11.16
C GLY A 37 -1.84 2.96 11.00
N PRO A 38 -1.75 4.02 11.84
CA PRO A 38 -2.53 5.24 11.65
C PRO A 38 -2.33 5.92 10.30
N ASP A 39 -1.10 6.03 9.82
CA ASP A 39 -0.79 6.68 8.54
C ASP A 39 -1.41 5.92 7.37
N ILE A 40 -1.29 4.59 7.39
CA ILE A 40 -1.88 3.71 6.38
C ILE A 40 -3.40 3.86 6.38
N ARG A 41 -4.03 3.89 7.57
CA ARG A 41 -5.47 4.11 7.69
C ARG A 41 -5.91 5.49 7.19
N LYS A 42 -5.08 6.52 7.37
CA LYS A 42 -5.33 7.87 6.82
C LYS A 42 -5.31 7.83 5.29
N MET A 43 -4.25 7.27 4.70
CA MET A 43 -4.14 7.12 3.24
C MET A 43 -5.27 6.30 2.62
N MET A 44 -5.70 5.21 3.28
CA MET A 44 -6.79 4.37 2.78
C MET A 44 -8.15 5.07 2.70
N LYS A 45 -8.35 6.12 3.52
CA LYS A 45 -9.58 6.92 3.55
C LYS A 45 -9.50 8.17 2.68
N ASP A 46 -8.32 8.45 2.13
CA ASP A 46 -8.06 9.66 1.39
C ASP A 46 -8.31 9.44 -0.10
N GLU A 47 -9.51 9.79 -0.56
CA GLU A 47 -9.89 9.66 -1.97
C GLU A 47 -9.04 10.54 -2.88
N ASN A 48 -8.52 11.67 -2.37
CA ASN A 48 -7.66 12.56 -3.15
C ASN A 48 -6.31 11.90 -3.44
N PHE A 49 -5.80 11.07 -2.52
CA PHE A 49 -4.56 10.33 -2.74
C PHE A 49 -4.62 9.47 -4.01
N GLU A 50 -5.76 8.80 -4.27
CA GLU A 50 -5.93 7.95 -5.44
C GLU A 50 -5.86 8.73 -6.75
N THR A 51 -6.35 9.98 -6.74
CA THR A 51 -6.27 10.89 -7.89
C THR A 51 -4.84 11.31 -8.21
N LYS A 52 -3.92 11.21 -7.23
CA LYS A 52 -2.53 11.63 -7.35
C LYS A 52 -1.57 10.51 -7.73
N ILE A 53 -1.98 9.24 -7.58
CA ILE A 53 -1.21 8.06 -7.98
C ILE A 53 -1.33 7.80 -9.48
N GLU A 54 -0.23 7.35 -10.12
CA GLU A 54 -0.22 6.95 -11.53
C GLU A 54 -1.08 5.69 -11.80
N THR A 55 -1.53 5.51 -13.04
CA THR A 55 -2.48 4.44 -13.41
C THR A 55 -1.97 3.02 -13.11
N ASN A 56 -0.67 2.77 -13.32
CA ASN A 56 0.00 1.49 -13.02
C ASN A 56 0.07 1.21 -11.51
N GLU A 57 0.43 2.22 -10.72
CA GLU A 57 0.54 2.12 -9.27
C GLU A 57 -0.82 2.05 -8.59
N ARG A 58 -1.84 2.71 -9.16
CA ARG A 58 -3.22 2.70 -8.65
C ARG A 58 -3.76 1.27 -8.56
N LYS A 59 -3.50 0.42 -9.57
CA LYS A 59 -3.93 -0.99 -9.54
C LYS A 59 -3.34 -1.75 -8.35
N ALA A 60 -2.04 -1.55 -8.09
CA ALA A 60 -1.39 -2.17 -6.94
C ALA A 60 -1.93 -1.61 -5.62
N TRP A 61 -2.20 -0.30 -5.55
CA TRP A 61 -2.81 0.35 -4.40
C TRP A 61 -4.24 -0.16 -4.12
N GLU A 62 -5.07 -0.32 -5.15
CA GLU A 62 -6.42 -0.87 -5.03
C GLU A 62 -6.40 -2.31 -4.52
N SER A 63 -5.52 -3.16 -5.05
CA SER A 63 -5.33 -4.52 -4.53
C SER A 63 -4.84 -4.52 -3.08
N PHE A 64 -3.95 -3.60 -2.71
CA PHE A 64 -3.52 -3.43 -1.33
C PHE A 64 -4.67 -3.04 -0.41
N LYS A 65 -5.51 -2.07 -0.82
CA LYS A 65 -6.71 -1.69 -0.07
C LYS A 65 -7.61 -2.89 0.15
N LEU A 66 -7.87 -3.67 -0.90
CA LEU A 66 -8.70 -4.87 -0.84
C LEU A 66 -8.15 -5.94 0.11
N VAL A 67 -6.83 -6.15 0.14
CA VAL A 67 -6.21 -7.06 1.10
C VAL A 67 -6.40 -6.55 2.53
N ILE A 68 -6.16 -5.26 2.79
CA ILE A 68 -6.29 -4.71 4.15
C ILE A 68 -7.75 -4.75 4.63
N THR A 69 -8.72 -4.37 3.80
CA THR A 69 -10.14 -4.40 4.18
C THR A 69 -10.62 -5.82 4.48
N ASN A 70 -10.22 -6.80 3.67
CA ASN A 70 -10.59 -8.20 3.88
C ASN A 70 -9.75 -8.91 4.97
N PHE A 71 -8.65 -8.29 5.42
CA PHE A 71 -7.81 -8.82 6.49
C PHE A 71 -8.17 -8.27 7.87
N LEU A 72 -8.72 -7.06 7.95
CA LEU A 72 -9.07 -6.41 9.22
C LEU A 72 -10.37 -6.92 9.87
N GLY A 73 -11.07 -7.88 9.24
CA GLY A 73 -12.24 -8.55 9.83
C GLY A 73 -11.89 -9.87 10.51
N ASP A 74 -12.62 -10.24 11.56
CA ASP A 74 -12.45 -11.52 12.27
C ASP A 74 -12.65 -12.76 11.38
N LYS A 75 -13.31 -12.59 10.23
CA LYS A 75 -13.44 -13.62 9.19
C LYS A 75 -12.60 -13.25 7.98
N LYS A 76 -11.64 -14.11 7.65
CA LYS A 76 -10.93 -14.06 6.36
C LYS A 76 -11.93 -14.38 5.24
N ASP A 77 -11.90 -13.57 4.19
CA ASP A 77 -12.66 -13.83 2.97
C ASP A 77 -12.29 -15.23 2.40
N PRO A 78 -13.24 -16.03 1.89
CA PRO A 78 -12.94 -17.33 1.27
C PRO A 78 -11.91 -17.24 0.13
N ASN A 79 -11.88 -16.10 -0.57
CA ASN A 79 -10.97 -15.81 -1.66
C ASN A 79 -9.70 -15.09 -1.21
N TYR A 80 -9.45 -14.99 0.09
CA TYR A 80 -8.33 -14.26 0.66
C TYR A 80 -6.98 -14.61 0.01
N LYS A 81 -6.72 -15.91 -0.20
CA LYS A 81 -5.50 -16.39 -0.87
C LYS A 81 -5.36 -15.81 -2.28
N TYR A 82 -6.45 -15.81 -3.05
CA TYR A 82 -6.47 -15.26 -4.41
C TYR A 82 -6.25 -13.74 -4.40
N ILE A 83 -6.91 -13.01 -3.52
CA ILE A 83 -6.76 -11.55 -3.40
C ILE A 83 -5.30 -11.17 -3.06
N VAL A 84 -4.68 -11.93 -2.17
CA VAL A 84 -3.26 -11.74 -1.82
C VAL A 84 -2.33 -12.07 -2.99
N GLU A 85 -2.58 -13.13 -3.73
CA GLU A 85 -1.80 -13.50 -4.93
C GLU A 85 -1.91 -12.45 -6.04
N GLU A 86 -3.11 -11.93 -6.29
CA GLU A 86 -3.39 -10.81 -7.20
C GLU A 86 -2.59 -9.56 -6.80
N MET A 87 -2.65 -9.18 -5.51
CA MET A 87 -1.85 -8.06 -5.00
C MET A 87 -0.36 -8.28 -5.28
N ILE A 88 0.19 -9.45 -4.96
CA ILE A 88 1.62 -9.74 -5.19
C ILE A 88 1.98 -9.60 -6.68
N LYS A 89 1.12 -10.06 -7.60
CA LYS A 89 1.33 -9.89 -9.05
C LYS A 89 1.38 -8.42 -9.44
N ASN A 90 0.44 -7.61 -8.95
CA ASN A 90 0.35 -6.18 -9.26
C ASN A 90 1.53 -5.37 -8.67
N PHE A 91 2.14 -5.79 -7.57
CA PHE A 91 3.37 -5.14 -7.08
C PHE A 91 4.63 -5.64 -7.77
N LYS A 92 4.66 -6.90 -8.25
CA LYS A 92 5.77 -7.41 -9.07
C LYS A 92 5.93 -6.64 -10.38
N THR A 93 4.83 -6.22 -11.00
CA THR A 93 4.86 -5.38 -12.23
C THR A 93 5.45 -3.99 -11.98
N LEU A 94 5.40 -3.51 -10.73
CA LEU A 94 6.06 -2.28 -10.29
C LEU A 94 7.51 -2.50 -9.84
N GLY A 95 8.09 -3.68 -10.10
CA GLY A 95 9.45 -4.03 -9.68
C GLY A 95 9.59 -4.31 -8.18
N CYS A 96 8.49 -4.33 -7.42
CA CYS A 96 8.49 -4.67 -6.01
C CYS A 96 8.29 -6.17 -5.78
N SER A 97 9.39 -6.89 -5.52
CA SER A 97 9.33 -8.29 -5.12
C SER A 97 8.92 -8.40 -3.65
N MET A 98 7.62 -8.56 -3.40
CA MET A 98 7.12 -8.77 -2.05
C MET A 98 7.14 -10.25 -1.68
N SER A 99 7.88 -10.58 -0.62
CA SER A 99 7.75 -11.87 0.07
C SER A 99 6.83 -11.73 1.26
N LEU A 100 5.81 -12.57 1.33
CA LEU A 100 4.79 -12.49 2.35
C LEU A 100 5.16 -13.38 3.54
N LYS A 101 6.00 -12.86 4.44
CA LYS A 101 6.42 -13.59 5.64
C LYS A 101 5.40 -13.62 6.79
N VAL A 102 4.16 -13.13 6.60
CA VAL A 102 3.27 -12.76 7.73
C VAL A 102 1.86 -13.41 7.67
N LEU A 103 1.63 -14.47 6.91
CA LEU A 103 0.30 -15.13 6.91
C LEU A 103 0.25 -16.55 7.44
N ASN A 104 1.39 -17.10 7.86
CA ASN A 104 1.49 -18.44 8.44
C ASN A 104 1.71 -18.46 9.96
N SER A 105 1.65 -17.31 10.65
CA SER A 105 1.53 -17.32 12.11
C SER A 105 0.07 -17.63 12.45
N SER A 106 -0.11 -18.92 12.71
CA SER A 106 -1.28 -19.64 13.23
C SER A 106 -1.94 -18.96 14.42
#